data_AF-A0A5W8URD2-F1
#
_entry.id   AF-A0A5W8URD2-F1
#
_cell.length_a   1.000
_cell.length_b   1.000
_cell.length_c   1.000
_cell.angle_alpha   90.00
_cell.angle_beta   90.00
_cell.angle_gamma   90.00
#
_symmetry.space_group_name_H-M   'P 1'
#
loop_
_entity.id
_entity.type
_entity.pdbx_description
1 polymer ?
#
loop_
_entity_poly.entity_id
_entity_poly.type
_entity_poly.pdbx_seq_one_letter_code
_entity_poly.pdbx_strand_id
1 'polypeptide(L)' 'MTILTHTLGFPRVGLRRELKKAQESYWAGNSTREALLAVGRELRARHWEQ' A
#
# COMPACT_ATOMS: atom_id res chain seq x y z
N MET A 1 26.61 -21.40 10.06
CA MET A 1 25.61 -21.55 8.98
C MET A 1 24.54 -20.50 9.21
N THR A 2 24.38 -19.54 8.31
CA THR A 2 23.40 -18.46 8.48
C THR A 2 22.05 -18.95 7.99
N ILE A 3 21.00 -18.85 8.82
CA ILE A 3 19.63 -19.20 8.42
C ILE A 3 18.98 -17.95 7.85
N LEU A 4 18.50 -18.03 6.61
CA LEU A 4 17.78 -16.96 5.94
C LEU A 4 16.28 -17.05 6.22
N THR A 5 15.67 -15.91 6.54
CA THR A 5 14.23 -15.76 6.68
C THR A 5 13.62 -15.27 5.37
N HIS A 6 12.41 -15.72 5.06
CA HIS A 6 11.68 -15.36 3.85
C HIS A 6 10.21 -15.06 4.15
N THR A 7 9.67 -14.04 3.48
CA THR A 7 8.26 -13.65 3.59
C THR A 7 7.59 -13.76 2.22
N LEU A 8 6.52 -14.55 2.12
CA LEU A 8 5.79 -14.79 0.86
C LEU A 8 4.93 -13.61 0.41
N GLY A 9 4.64 -12.67 1.30
CA GLY A 9 3.86 -11.47 0.99
C GLY A 9 3.55 -10.66 2.23
N PHE A 10 3.15 -9.40 2.02
CA PHE A 10 2.81 -8.45 3.08
C PHE A 10 1.45 -7.80 2.82
N PRO A 11 0.61 -7.55 3.84
CA PRO A 11 -0.69 -6.90 3.66
C PRO A 11 -0.59 -5.51 3.02
N ARG A 12 -1.19 -5.35 1.84
CA ARG A 12 -1.13 -4.11 1.05
C ARG A 12 -2.05 -2.99 1.52
N VAL A 13 -2.99 -3.26 2.43
CA VAL A 13 -4.10 -2.33 2.73
C VAL A 13 -3.67 -1.11 3.54
N GLY A 14 -2.53 -1.20 4.24
CA GLY A 14 -2.02 -0.21 5.18
C GLY A 14 -2.66 -0.30 6.57
N LEU A 15 -1.92 0.13 7.60
CA LEU A 15 -2.31 0.04 9.02
C LEU A 15 -3.67 0.71 9.30
N ARG A 16 -3.99 1.78 8.57
CA ARG A 16 -5.23 2.56 8.73
C ARG A 16 -6.15 2.43 7.53
N ARG A 17 -6.02 1.33 6.78
CA ARG A 17 -6.78 1.01 5.56
C ARG A 17 -6.67 2.10 4.50
N GLU A 18 -5.49 2.71 4.38
CA GLU A 18 -5.22 3.82 3.47
C GLU A 18 -5.55 3.46 2.01
N LEU A 19 -5.18 2.24 1.57
CA LEU A 19 -5.45 1.80 0.20
C LEU A 19 -6.96 1.65 -0.07
N LYS A 20 -7.73 1.17 0.91
CA LYS A 20 -9.20 1.08 0.79
C LYS A 20 -9.80 2.47 0.61
N LYS A 21 -9.44 3.42 1.46
CA LYS A 21 -9.98 4.79 1.41
C LYS A 21 -9.64 5.49 0.09
N ALA A 22 -8.39 5.36 -0.37
CA ALA A 22 -7.95 5.93 -1.64
C ALA A 22 -8.71 5.32 -2.83
N GLN A 23 -8.91 4.00 -2.81
CA GLN A 23 -9.64 3.30 -3.87
C GLN A 23 -11.11 3.70 -3.93
N GLU A 24 -11.77 3.80 -2.78
CA GLU A 24 -13.18 4.24 -2.67
C GLU A 24 -13.35 5.70 -3.11
N SER A 25 -12.41 6.58 -2.72
CA SER A 25 -12.40 7.98 -3.17
C SER A 25 -12.26 8.09 -4.69
N TYR A 26 -11.38 7.28 -5.30
CA TYR A 26 -11.21 7.26 -6.74
C TYR A 26 -12.47 6.76 -7.46
N TRP A 27 -13.09 5.68 -6.97
CA TRP A 27 -14.35 5.18 -7.54
C TRP A 27 -15.51 6.16 -7.41
N ALA A 28 -15.55 6.94 -6.32
CA ALA A 28 -16.55 7.98 -6.12
C ALA A 28 -16.29 9.25 -6.97
N GLY A 29 -15.19 9.32 -7.74
CA GLY A 29 -14.81 10.51 -8.50
C GLY A 29 -14.25 11.65 -7.65
N ASN A 30 -13.98 11.41 -6.36
CA ASN A 30 -13.51 12.42 -5.41
C ASN A 30 -11.98 12.60 -5.40
N SER A 31 -11.25 11.78 -6.14
CA SER A 31 -9.80 11.87 -6.27
C SER A 31 -9.32 11.41 -7.63
N THR A 32 -8.16 11.90 -8.06
CA THR A 32 -7.56 11.52 -9.34
C THR A 32 -6.93 10.13 -9.29
N ARG A 33 -6.68 9.55 -10.47
CA ARG A 33 -5.93 8.29 -10.59
C ARG A 33 -4.52 8.42 -10.01
N GLU A 34 -3.88 9.57 -10.21
CA GLU A 34 -2.54 9.87 -9.73
C GLU A 34 -2.48 9.84 -8.20
N ALA A 35 -3.51 10.37 -7.53
CA ALA A 35 -3.62 10.33 -6.07
C ALA A 35 -3.70 8.88 -5.53
N LEU A 36 -4.52 8.03 -6.17
CA LEU A 36 -4.59 6.60 -5.82
C LEU A 36 -3.24 5.89 -5.99
N LEU A 37 -2.56 6.14 -7.11
CA LEU A 37 -1.26 5.55 -7.41
C LEU A 37 -0.17 6.02 -6.44
N ALA A 38 -0.22 7.29 -6.01
CA ALA A 38 0.68 7.85 -5.02
C ALA A 38 0.54 7.13 -3.66
N VAL A 39 -0.69 6.95 -3.16
CA VAL A 39 -0.96 6.20 -1.92
C VAL A 39 -0.42 4.76 -2.02
N GLY A 40 -0.65 4.10 -3.15
CA GLY A 40 -0.12 2.75 -3.38
C GLY A 40 1.41 2.69 -3.40
N ARG A 41 2.08 3.71 -3.94
CA ARG A 41 3.55 3.82 -3.96
C ARG A 41 4.11 4.02 -2.55
N GLU A 42 3.51 4.93 -1.78
CA GLU A 42 3.94 5.22 -0.41
C GLU A 42 3.82 3.98 0.49
N LEU A 43 2.69 3.25 0.41
CA LEU A 43 2.50 2.02 1.18
C LEU A 43 3.54 0.96 0.84
N ARG A 44 3.86 0.78 -0.44
CA ARG A 44 4.91 -0.17 -0.86
C ARG A 44 6.28 0.22 -0.32
N ALA A 45 6.68 1.49 -0.45
CA ALA A 45 7.96 1.96 0.08
C ALA A 45 8.04 1.73 1.60
N ARG A 46 7.00 2.15 2.32
CA ARG A 46 6.93 2.00 3.79
C ARG A 46 7.01 0.54 4.25
N HIS A 47 6.46 -0.41 3.50
CA HIS A 47 6.50 -1.84 3.88
C HIS A 47 7.85 -2.51 3.59
N TRP A 48 8.63 -1.99 2.64
CA TRP A 48 9.97 -2.51 2.34
C TRP A 48 11.07 -1.89 3.21
N GLU A 49 10.83 -0.71 3.77
CA GLU A 49 11.75 -0.05 4.72
C GLU A 49 11.61 -0.56 6.17
N GLN A 50 10.60 -1.40 6.46
CA GLN A 50 10.34 -1.99 7.78
C GLN A 50 11.14 -3.25 8.04
#